data_AF-A0A6P2CTX3-F1
#
_entry.id   AF-A0A6P2CTX3-F1
#
_cell.length_a   1.000
_cell.length_b   1.000
_cell.length_c   1.000
_cell.angle_alpha   90.00
_cell.angle_beta   90.00
_cell.angle_gamma   90.00
#
_symmetry.space_group_name_H-M   'P 1'
#
loop_
_entity.id
_entity.type
_entity.pdbx_description
1 polymer ?
#
loop_
_entity_poly.entity_id
_entity_poly.type
_entity_poly.pdbx_seq_one_letter_code
_entity_poly.pdbx_strand_id
1 'polypeptide(L)'
;MDGPVLPDESNVFGSLHTSRSPEWVARAFVRSGWDVRKCSWTDYEITCEFAELVIERSAVEPEYVLIHGSVADVRANLPRVAEPLAAAGIPYSLECYNAECDLIHHAHG
;
A
#
# COMPACT_ATOMS: atom_id res chain seq x y z
N MET A 1 18.90 14.13 12.07
CA MET A 1 18.82 13.01 11.10
C MET A 1 17.62 13.33 10.25
N ASP A 2 17.84 13.51 8.96
CA ASP A 2 16.74 13.64 8.02
C ASP A 2 16.08 12.27 7.89
N GLY A 3 14.76 12.21 7.99
CA GLY A 3 13.98 10.97 7.92
C GLY A 3 14.04 10.33 6.52
N PRO A 4 13.37 9.19 6.32
CA PRO A 4 13.24 8.58 5.00
C PRO A 4 12.66 9.59 4.00
N VAL A 5 13.30 9.73 2.83
CA VAL A 5 12.79 10.61 1.75
C VAL A 5 11.83 9.79 0.89
N LEU A 6 10.57 10.21 0.84
CA LEU A 6 9.58 9.63 -0.05
C LEU A 6 9.79 10.12 -1.48
N PRO A 7 9.54 9.28 -2.49
CA PRO A 7 9.46 9.74 -3.87
C PRO A 7 8.24 10.64 -4.09
N ASP A 8 8.39 11.63 -4.96
CA ASP A 8 7.32 12.58 -5.33
C ASP A 8 6.14 11.90 -6.04
N GLU A 9 6.41 10.79 -6.73
CA GLU A 9 5.41 9.97 -7.43
C GLU A 9 5.24 8.60 -6.77
N SER A 10 4.07 8.00 -7.00
CA SER A 10 3.80 6.64 -6.55
C SER A 10 4.80 5.67 -7.18
N ASN A 11 5.52 4.93 -6.34
CA ASN A 11 6.48 3.93 -6.76
C ASN A 11 6.07 2.51 -6.35
N VAL A 12 4.96 2.36 -5.61
CA VAL A 12 4.36 1.08 -5.26
C VAL A 12 2.93 1.03 -5.77
N PHE A 13 2.58 -0.09 -6.38
CA PHE A 13 1.23 -0.39 -6.89
C PHE A 13 0.89 -1.83 -6.54
N GLY A 14 -0.38 -2.12 -6.28
CA GLY A 14 -0.79 -3.46 -5.94
C GLY A 14 -2.27 -3.73 -5.98
N SER A 15 -2.59 -5.00 -6.15
CA SER A 15 -3.93 -5.56 -6.12
C SER A 15 -4.09 -6.45 -4.89
N LEU A 16 -5.19 -6.25 -4.17
CA LEU A 16 -5.57 -7.02 -3.00
C LEU A 16 -6.79 -7.88 -3.35
N HIS A 17 -6.62 -9.19 -3.30
CA HIS A 17 -7.60 -10.18 -3.74
C HIS A 17 -8.60 -10.46 -2.61
N THR A 18 -9.50 -9.52 -2.36
CA THR A 18 -10.41 -9.56 -1.21
C THR A 18 -11.74 -8.86 -1.44
N SER A 19 -12.83 -9.48 -0.97
CA SER A 19 -14.17 -8.88 -0.97
C SER A 19 -14.39 -7.86 0.16
N ARG A 20 -13.38 -7.63 1.00
CA ARG A 20 -13.42 -6.62 2.08
C ARG A 20 -13.48 -5.21 1.49
N SER A 21 -14.03 -4.27 2.26
CA SER A 21 -14.05 -2.85 1.88
C SER A 21 -12.66 -2.21 2.03
N PRO A 22 -12.36 -1.12 1.28
CA PRO A 22 -11.14 -0.32 1.50
C PRO A 22 -10.96 0.08 2.97
N GLU A 23 -12.04 0.46 3.66
CA GLU A 23 -12.01 0.77 5.09
C GLU A 23 -11.49 -0.40 5.93
N TRP A 24 -11.99 -1.61 5.68
CA TRP A 24 -11.60 -2.79 6.45
C TRP A 24 -10.11 -3.10 6.22
N VAL A 25 -9.65 -3.00 4.98
CA VAL A 25 -8.24 -3.20 4.63
C VAL A 25 -7.37 -2.14 5.32
N ALA A 26 -7.73 -0.86 5.23
CA ALA A 26 -6.98 0.22 5.87
C ALA A 26 -6.88 0.03 7.39
N ARG A 27 -7.95 -0.44 8.04
CA ARG A 27 -7.94 -0.75 9.48
C ARG A 27 -6.98 -1.88 9.87
N ALA A 28 -6.60 -2.77 8.96
CA ALA A 28 -5.60 -3.79 9.24
C ALA A 28 -4.22 -3.19 9.56
N PHE A 29 -3.89 -2.04 8.97
CA PHE A 29 -2.61 -1.35 9.16
C PHE A 29 -2.48 -0.68 10.54
N VAL A 30 -3.59 -0.32 11.19
CA VAL A 30 -3.60 0.31 12.53
C VAL A 30 -2.85 -0.54 13.56
N ARG A 31 -3.00 -1.87 13.48
CA ARG A 31 -2.35 -2.80 14.43
C ARG A 31 -0.82 -2.81 14.32
N SER A 32 -0.30 -2.37 13.17
CA SER A 32 1.14 -2.26 12.91
C SER A 32 1.65 -0.82 13.10
N GLY A 33 0.87 0.06 13.74
CA GLY A 33 1.29 1.41 14.09
C GLY A 33 1.18 2.43 12.94
N TRP A 34 0.44 2.10 11.88
CA TRP A 34 0.16 3.06 10.79
C TRP A 34 -0.98 3.98 11.17
N ASP A 35 -0.88 5.23 10.75
CA ASP A 35 -1.97 6.18 10.77
C ASP A 35 -2.92 5.91 9.60
N VAL A 36 -4.22 6.08 9.84
CA VAL A 36 -5.26 5.82 8.84
C VAL A 36 -6.25 6.95 8.85
N ARG A 37 -6.50 7.55 7.68
CA ARG A 37 -7.55 8.54 7.50
C ARG A 37 -8.35 8.28 6.24
N LYS A 38 -9.61 8.70 6.26
CA LYS A 38 -10.45 8.72 5.06
C LYS A 38 -10.04 9.93 4.21
N CYS A 39 -9.69 9.73 2.95
CA CYS A 39 -9.20 10.80 2.05
C CYS A 39 -10.20 11.14 0.93
N SER A 40 -11.21 10.30 0.71
CA SER A 40 -12.25 10.45 -0.31
C SER A 40 -13.58 9.86 0.19
N TRP A 41 -14.62 9.78 -0.65
CA TRP A 41 -15.89 9.15 -0.29
C TRP A 41 -15.74 7.66 0.06
N THR A 42 -14.87 6.93 -0.66
CA THR A 42 -14.63 5.49 -0.48
C THR A 42 -13.20 5.12 -0.08
N ASP A 43 -12.27 6.05 -0.20
CA ASP A 43 -10.84 5.74 -0.21
C ASP A 43 -10.17 6.18 1.09
N TYR A 44 -9.09 5.48 1.44
CA TYR A 44 -8.38 5.64 2.69
C TYR A 44 -6.91 5.84 2.41
N GLU A 45 -6.32 6.82 3.09
CA GLU A 45 -4.87 6.99 3.13
C GLU A 45 -4.33 6.30 4.39
N ILE A 46 -3.23 5.57 4.21
CA ILE A 46 -2.45 4.98 5.29
C ILE A 46 -1.03 5.56 5.24
N THR A 47 -0.51 5.98 6.39
CA THR A 47 0.81 6.61 6.46
C THR A 47 1.64 6.05 7.61
N CYS A 48 2.95 6.06 7.43
CA CYS A 48 3.93 5.81 8.48
C CYS A 48 5.25 6.54 8.13
N GLU A 49 6.31 6.33 8.93
CA GLU A 49 7.60 7.03 8.76
C GLU A 49 8.25 6.89 7.37
N PHE A 50 7.91 5.83 6.62
CA PHE A 50 8.57 5.49 5.35
C PHE A 50 7.60 5.35 4.18
N ALA A 51 6.30 5.60 4.37
CA ALA A 51 5.31 5.39 3.32
C ALA A 51 4.06 6.27 3.47
N GLU A 52 3.52 6.65 2.31
CA GLU A 52 2.19 7.24 2.15
C GLU A 52 1.47 6.48 1.03
N LEU A 53 0.42 5.73 1.38
CA LEU A 53 -0.30 4.86 0.46
C LEU A 53 -1.81 5.15 0.50
N VAL A 54 -2.47 4.97 -0.63
CA VAL A 54 -3.92 5.02 -0.78
C VAL A 54 -4.45 3.61 -0.98
N ILE A 55 -5.57 3.32 -0.32
CA ILE A 55 -6.37 2.11 -0.48
C ILE A 55 -7.71 2.52 -1.05
N GLU A 56 -8.02 1.99 -2.22
CA GLU A 56 -9.24 2.32 -2.96
C GLU A 56 -9.88 1.08 -3.59
N ARG A 57 -11.12 1.24 -4.04
CA ARG A 57 -11.83 0.20 -4.78
C ARG A 57 -11.46 0.31 -6.25
N SER A 58 -11.08 -0.80 -6.90
CA SER A 58 -10.87 -0.77 -8.36
C SER A 58 -12.15 -0.38 -9.08
N ALA A 59 -12.04 0.61 -9.99
CA ALA A 59 -13.16 1.05 -10.80
C ALA A 59 -13.49 0.07 -11.95
N VAL A 60 -12.53 -0.76 -12.34
CA VAL A 60 -12.66 -1.71 -13.46
C VAL A 60 -13.11 -3.09 -12.96
N GLU A 61 -12.60 -3.50 -11.80
CA GLU A 61 -12.83 -4.82 -11.19
C GLU A 61 -13.24 -4.64 -9.72
N PRO A 62 -14.52 -4.35 -9.44
CA PRO A 62 -15.01 -3.97 -8.10
C PRO A 62 -14.81 -5.04 -7.00
N GLU A 63 -14.48 -6.27 -7.37
CA GLU A 63 -14.07 -7.31 -6.43
C GLU A 63 -12.67 -7.08 -5.84
N TYR A 64 -11.83 -6.24 -6.45
CA TYR A 64 -10.48 -5.94 -5.97
C TYR A 64 -10.41 -4.64 -5.19
N VAL A 65 -9.50 -4.61 -4.23
CA VAL A 65 -9.02 -3.40 -3.59
C VAL A 65 -7.64 -3.10 -4.14
N LEU A 66 -7.36 -1.85 -4.48
CA LEU A 66 -6.06 -1.40 -4.94
C LEU A 66 -5.32 -0.75 -3.78
N ILE A 67 -4.00 -0.88 -3.78
CA ILE A 67 -3.09 -0.15 -2.91
C ILE A 67 -2.01 0.49 -3.77
N HIS A 68 -1.76 1.78 -3.61
CA HIS A 68 -0.69 2.46 -4.35
C HIS A 68 -0.17 3.67 -3.59
N GLY A 69 1.04 4.11 -3.90
CA GLY A 69 1.62 5.31 -3.30
C GLY A 69 3.13 5.30 -3.24
N SER A 70 3.67 6.12 -2.35
CA SER A 70 5.09 6.38 -2.22
C SER A 70 5.67 5.60 -1.03
N VAL A 71 6.77 4.89 -1.25
CA VAL A 71 7.51 4.14 -0.24
C VAL A 71 9.00 4.45 -0.37
N ALA A 72 9.61 4.96 0.70
CA ALA A 72 11.06 5.17 0.79
C ALA A 72 11.78 3.82 0.88
N ASP A 73 12.96 3.70 0.25
CA ASP A 73 13.80 2.48 0.26
C ASP A 73 12.97 1.18 0.11
N VAL A 74 12.33 1.01 -1.05
CA VAL A 74 11.37 -0.08 -1.29
C VAL A 74 11.94 -1.47 -1.02
N ARG A 75 13.25 -1.67 -1.20
CA ARG A 75 13.90 -2.95 -0.93
C ARG A 75 13.88 -3.30 0.56
N ALA A 76 14.03 -2.30 1.42
CA ALA A 76 13.96 -2.48 2.87
C ALA A 76 12.52 -2.47 3.39
N ASN A 77 11.64 -1.65 2.80
CA ASN A 77 10.35 -1.33 3.39
C ASN A 77 9.14 -2.04 2.77
N LEU A 78 9.22 -2.61 1.56
CA LEU A 78 8.10 -3.35 0.97
C LEU A 78 7.61 -4.52 1.84
N PRO A 79 8.48 -5.32 2.50
CA PRO A 79 8.01 -6.36 3.42
C PRO A 79 7.18 -5.82 4.60
N ARG A 80 7.47 -4.58 5.06
CA ARG A 80 6.72 -3.91 6.14
C ARG A 80 5.36 -3.40 5.67
N VAL A 81 5.22 -3.09 4.37
CA VAL A 81 3.92 -2.81 3.74
C VAL A 81 3.08 -4.09 3.62
N ALA A 82 3.73 -5.22 3.32
CA ALA A 82 3.08 -6.51 3.15
C ALA A 82 2.64 -7.16 4.48
N GLU A 83 3.33 -6.87 5.59
CA GLU A 83 3.08 -7.50 6.89
C GLU A 83 1.61 -7.37 7.37
N PRO A 84 0.96 -6.18 7.35
CA PRO A 84 -0.44 -6.07 7.74
C PRO A 84 -1.40 -6.85 6.83
N LEU A 85 -1.08 -6.95 5.54
CA LEU A 85 -1.87 -7.72 4.57
C LEU A 85 -1.77 -9.22 4.87
N ALA A 86 -0.55 -9.72 5.05
CA ALA A 86 -0.28 -11.12 5.39
C ALA A 86 -0.90 -11.49 6.75
N ALA A 87 -0.77 -10.63 7.76
CA ALA A 87 -1.36 -10.83 9.08
C ALA A 87 -2.90 -10.83 9.06
N ALA A 88 -3.51 -10.11 8.12
CA ALA A 88 -4.94 -10.11 7.88
C ALA A 88 -5.43 -11.25 6.97
N GLY A 89 -4.52 -12.06 6.43
CA GLY A 89 -4.83 -13.12 5.46
C GLY A 89 -5.40 -12.59 4.15
N ILE A 90 -4.98 -11.38 3.73
CA ILE A 90 -5.37 -10.77 2.46
C ILE A 90 -4.33 -11.19 1.42
N PRO A 91 -4.71 -11.96 0.38
CA PRO A 91 -3.79 -12.24 -0.71
C PRO A 91 -3.50 -10.98 -1.51
N TYR A 92 -2.25 -10.77 -1.91
CA TYR A 92 -1.80 -9.54 -2.55
C TYR A 92 -0.78 -9.78 -3.67
N SER A 93 -0.73 -8.83 -4.59
CA SER A 93 0.40 -8.59 -5.48
C SER A 93 0.83 -7.14 -5.32
N LEU A 94 2.11 -6.91 -5.02
CA LEU A 94 2.74 -5.60 -4.91
C LEU A 94 3.90 -5.51 -5.89
N GLU A 95 3.97 -4.41 -6.62
CA GLU A 95 5.01 -4.10 -7.58
C GLU A 95 5.64 -2.75 -7.24
N CYS A 96 6.96 -2.64 -7.44
CA CYS A 96 7.70 -1.43 -7.17
C CYS A 96 8.54 -1.00 -8.37
N TYR A 97 8.45 0.28 -8.70
CA TYR A 97 9.07 0.86 -9.88
C TYR A 97 10.10 1.93 -9.50
N ASN A 98 11.14 2.09 -10.31
CA ASN A 98 12.03 3.26 -10.23
C ASN A 98 11.44 4.44 -11.02
N ALA A 99 12.14 5.59 -11.01
CA ALA A 99 11.73 6.79 -11.76
C ALA A 99 11.78 6.61 -13.29
N GLU A 100 12.43 5.56 -13.79
CA GLU A 100 12.50 5.19 -15.21
C GLU A 100 11.36 4.23 -15.61
N CYS A 101 10.44 3.95 -14.68
CA CYS A 101 9.34 2.99 -14.82
C CYS A 101 9.79 1.52 -14.98
N ASP A 102 11.02 1.19 -14.56
CA ASP A 102 11.46 -0.20 -14.48
C ASP A 102 10.96 -0.86 -13.20
N LEU A 103 10.47 -2.10 -13.30
CA LEU A 103 10.15 -2.93 -12.16
C LEU A 103 11.44 -3.34 -11.42
N ILE A 104 11.62 -2.86 -10.19
CA ILE A 104 12.83 -3.10 -9.38
C ILE A 104 12.62 -4.09 -8.24
N HIS A 105 11.38 -4.30 -7.82
CA HIS A 105 11.00 -5.24 -6.78
C HIS A 105 9.51 -5.63 -6.88
N HIS A 106 9.15 -6.79 -6.37
CA HIS A 106 7.76 -7.22 -6.25
C HIS A 106 7.61 -8.17 -5.06
N ALA A 107 6.41 -8.25 -4.51
CA ALA A 107 6.03 -9.19 -3.46
C ALA A 107 4.63 -9.75 -3.74
N HIS A 108 4.45 -11.04 -3.46
CA HIS A 108 3.15 -11.71 -3.53
C HIS A 108 2.95 -12.53 -2.26
N GLY A 109 1.70 -12.71 -1.84
CA GLY A 109 1.34 -13.43 -0.62
C GLY A 109 -0.14 -13.74 -0.54
#